data_AF-A0A9X4HVU9-F1
#
_entry.id   AF-A0A9X4HVU9-F1
#
_cell.length_a   1.000
_cell.length_b   1.000
_cell.length_c   1.000
_cell.angle_alpha   90.00
_cell.angle_beta   90.00
_cell.angle_gamma   90.00
#
_symmetry.space_group_name_H-M   'P 1'
#
loop_
_entity.id
_entity.type
_entity.pdbx_description
1 polymer ?
#
loop_
_entity_poly.entity_id
_entity_poly.type
_entity_poly.pdbx_seq_one_letter_code
_entity_poly.pdbx_strand_id
1 'polypeptide(L)'
;MRQPDIEIYLKDADVDHKQIAEWLAQAIGPCSEWKQKGHTFKCQAGNIPVTWLPKAVGKWNSLYLESDQTPWADDVACARAAFAALGVEVRCAPGGWVEEDGEEDADRWVRISADGEEEITWRTGG
;
A
#
# COMPACT_ATOMS: atom_id res chain seq x y z
N MET A 1 11.42 14.89 1.72
CA MET A 1 11.05 14.88 0.29
C MET A 1 9.90 13.89 0.16
N ARG A 2 8.88 14.15 -0.66
CA ARG A 2 7.79 13.18 -0.86
C ARG A 2 8.23 12.12 -1.87
N GLN A 3 7.84 10.87 -1.68
CA GLN A 3 8.02 9.84 -2.70
C GLN A 3 7.12 10.13 -3.92
N PRO A 4 7.57 9.77 -5.13
CA PRO A 4 6.79 9.95 -6.36
C PRO A 4 5.57 9.03 -6.46
N ASP A 5 5.56 7.98 -5.65
CA ASP A 5 4.51 6.96 -5.56
C ASP A 5 4.58 6.30 -4.18
N ILE A 6 3.52 5.55 -3.87
CA ILE A 6 3.40 4.79 -2.62
C ILE A 6 2.94 3.37 -2.95
N GLU A 7 3.60 2.37 -2.37
CA GLU A 7 3.18 0.98 -2.38
C GLU A 7 3.10 0.41 -0.96
N ILE A 8 1.91 -0.05 -0.58
CA ILE A 8 1.68 -0.74 0.69
C ILE A 8 0.98 -2.07 0.47
N TYR A 9 1.30 -3.04 1.33
CA TYR A 9 0.74 -4.38 1.32
C TYR A 9 -0.17 -4.56 2.51
N LEU A 10 -1.46 -4.81 2.26
CA LEU A 10 -2.46 -5.04 3.30
C LEU A 10 -2.73 -6.52 3.44
N LYS A 11 -2.73 -7.01 4.68
CA LYS A 11 -3.03 -8.42 4.96
C LYS A 11 -4.47 -8.72 4.54
N ASP A 12 -4.64 -9.86 3.85
CA ASP A 12 -5.92 -10.40 3.41
C ASP A 12 -6.74 -10.83 4.63
N ALA A 13 -7.45 -9.87 5.21
CA ALA A 13 -8.35 -9.98 6.36
C ALA A 13 -9.73 -9.41 5.97
N ASP A 14 -10.27 -9.88 4.85
CA ASP A 14 -11.52 -9.42 4.24
C ASP A 14 -11.51 -7.95 3.75
N VAL A 15 -10.34 -7.30 3.68
CA VAL A 15 -10.19 -5.98 3.05
C VAL A 15 -10.18 -6.13 1.53
N ASP A 16 -11.21 -5.61 0.89
CA ASP A 16 -11.32 -5.51 -0.56
C ASP A 16 -11.26 -4.05 -1.05
N HIS A 17 -11.28 -3.88 -2.38
CA HIS A 17 -11.20 -2.58 -3.03
C HIS A 17 -12.32 -1.60 -2.62
N LYS A 18 -13.44 -2.06 -2.06
CA LYS A 18 -14.53 -1.19 -1.60
C LYS A 18 -14.16 -0.51 -0.30
N GLN A 19 -13.62 -1.24 0.69
CA GLN A 19 -13.14 -0.62 1.92
C GLN A 19 -11.97 0.33 1.64
N ILE A 20 -11.10 -0.04 0.68
CA ILE A 20 -10.07 0.87 0.18
C ILE A 20 -10.68 2.12 -0.44
N ALA A 21 -11.73 2.00 -1.26
CA ALA A 21 -12.40 3.14 -1.86
C ALA A 21 -13.01 4.09 -0.81
N GLU A 22 -13.65 3.53 0.23
CA GLU A 22 -14.24 4.32 1.33
C GLU A 22 -13.18 5.08 2.13
N TRP A 23 -12.03 4.46 2.37
CA TRP A 23 -10.91 5.11 3.04
C TRP A 23 -10.28 6.19 2.17
N LEU A 24 -9.96 5.88 0.90
CA LEU A 24 -9.37 6.85 -0.04
C LEU A 24 -10.31 8.03 -0.31
N ALA A 25 -11.62 7.81 -0.33
CA ALA A 25 -12.62 8.87 -0.43
C ALA A 25 -12.52 9.90 0.69
N GLN A 26 -12.16 9.46 1.90
CA GLN A 26 -11.98 10.33 3.07
C GLN A 26 -10.58 10.95 3.11
N ALA A 27 -9.55 10.17 2.77
CA ALA A 27 -8.16 10.61 2.89
C ALA A 27 -7.70 11.52 1.74
N ILE A 28 -8.22 11.30 0.54
CA ILE A 28 -7.78 11.97 -0.70
C ILE A 28 -8.96 12.65 -1.38
N GLY A 29 -10.03 11.89 -1.64
CA GLY A 29 -11.17 12.32 -2.42
C GLY A 29 -11.85 11.14 -3.12
N PRO A 30 -13.07 11.33 -3.63
CA PRO A 30 -13.90 10.23 -4.12
C PRO A 30 -13.19 9.40 -5.20
N CYS A 31 -13.34 8.08 -5.10
CA CYS A 31 -12.86 7.17 -6.13
C CYS A 31 -13.78 7.21 -7.35
N SER A 32 -13.20 7.23 -8.55
CA SER A 32 -13.91 6.91 -9.78
C SER A 32 -14.32 5.43 -9.82
N GLU A 33 -15.11 5.05 -10.82
CA GLU A 33 -15.50 3.66 -11.02
C GLU A 33 -14.27 2.74 -11.11
N TRP A 34 -14.24 1.72 -10.26
CA TRP A 34 -13.19 0.71 -10.28
C TRP A 34 -13.35 -0.20 -11.49
N LYS A 35 -12.30 -0.28 -12.31
CA LYS A 35 -12.26 -1.12 -13.50
C LYS A 35 -11.32 -2.28 -13.27
N GLN A 36 -11.84 -3.49 -13.45
CA GLN A 36 -11.02 -4.70 -13.39
C GLN A 36 -10.27 -4.89 -14.71
N LYS A 37 -8.96 -5.12 -14.62
CA LYS A 37 -8.09 -5.49 -15.74
C LYS A 37 -7.25 -6.70 -15.32
N GLY A 38 -7.65 -7.88 -15.77
CA GLY A 38 -7.06 -9.14 -15.31
C GLY A 38 -7.28 -9.33 -13.81
N HIS A 39 -6.19 -9.48 -13.06
CA HIS A 39 -6.22 -9.61 -11.59
C HIS A 39 -6.18 -8.26 -10.86
N THR A 40 -5.93 -7.16 -11.56
CA THR A 40 -5.88 -5.82 -10.94
C THR A 40 -7.20 -5.09 -11.04
N PHE A 41 -7.47 -4.22 -10.08
CA PHE A 41 -8.54 -3.23 -10.11
C PHE A 41 -7.91 -1.84 -10.14
N LYS A 42 -8.43 -0.94 -10.96
CA LYS A 42 -7.89 0.42 -11.09
C LYS A 42 -8.98 1.47 -10.96
N CYS A 43 -8.68 2.58 -10.30
CA CYS A 43 -9.52 3.77 -10.25
C CYS A 43 -8.66 5.03 -10.15
N GLN A 44 -9.30 6.18 -9.97
CA GLN A 44 -8.65 7.43 -9.53
C GLN A 44 -9.29 7.87 -8.22
N ALA A 45 -8.50 8.18 -7.19
CA ALA A 45 -8.95 8.87 -5.99
C ALA A 45 -8.61 10.35 -6.11
N GLY A 46 -9.61 11.20 -6.33
CA GLY A 46 -9.35 12.55 -6.83
C GLY A 46 -8.59 12.50 -8.16
N ASN A 47 -7.36 13.02 -8.20
CA ASN A 47 -6.48 12.99 -9.38
C ASN A 47 -5.39 11.89 -9.31
N ILE A 48 -5.37 11.08 -8.26
CA ILE A 48 -4.31 10.10 -8.02
C ILE A 48 -4.69 8.75 -8.64
N PRO A 49 -3.90 8.20 -9.57
CA PRO A 49 -4.10 6.85 -10.07
C PRO A 49 -3.92 5.81 -8.97
N VAL A 50 -4.88 4.89 -8.86
CA VAL A 50 -4.87 3.83 -7.85
C VAL A 50 -4.90 2.48 -8.54
N THR A 51 -4.00 1.58 -8.14
CA THR A 51 -4.05 0.17 -8.51
C THR A 51 -4.18 -0.69 -7.25
N TRP A 52 -5.14 -1.62 -7.28
CA TRP A 52 -5.34 -2.64 -6.27
C TRP A 52 -5.07 -4.01 -6.89
N LEU A 53 -4.17 -4.78 -6.28
CA LEU A 53 -3.87 -6.15 -6.66
C LEU A 53 -4.17 -7.09 -5.48
N PRO A 54 -5.30 -7.80 -5.49
CA PRO A 54 -5.59 -8.82 -4.51
C PRO A 54 -4.57 -9.95 -4.59
N LYS A 55 -4.16 -10.49 -3.43
CA LYS A 55 -3.24 -11.64 -3.31
C LYS A 55 -1.97 -11.48 -4.15
N ALA A 56 -1.41 -10.27 -4.15
CA ALA A 56 -0.14 -9.94 -4.78
C ALA A 56 0.98 -10.90 -4.32
N VAL A 57 1.03 -11.19 -3.02
CA VAL A 57 1.95 -12.18 -2.44
C VAL A 57 1.25 -12.97 -1.34
N GLY A 58 0.94 -14.24 -1.58
CA GLY A 58 0.31 -15.11 -0.58
C GLY A 58 -1.00 -14.54 -0.01
N LYS A 59 -0.96 -14.06 1.24
CA LYS A 59 -2.09 -13.43 1.95
C LYS A 59 -2.00 -11.90 1.99
N TRP A 60 -1.35 -11.28 1.01
CA TRP A 60 -1.13 -9.83 0.99
C TRP A 60 -1.66 -9.24 -0.31
N ASN A 61 -2.44 -8.18 -0.18
CA ASN A 61 -2.95 -7.36 -1.28
C ASN A 61 -2.04 -6.15 -1.45
N SER A 62 -1.65 -5.80 -2.68
CA SER A 62 -0.91 -4.56 -2.96
C SER A 62 -1.88 -3.42 -3.27
N LEU A 63 -1.64 -2.27 -2.64
CA LEU A 63 -2.22 -0.99 -3.00
C LEU A 63 -1.10 -0.07 -3.47
N TYR A 64 -1.24 0.41 -4.71
CA TYR A 64 -0.30 1.30 -5.36
C TYR A 64 -0.96 2.64 -5.69
N LEU A 65 -0.32 3.74 -5.28
CA LEU A 65 -0.74 5.12 -5.53
C LEU A 65 0.36 5.83 -6.32
N GLU A 66 0.09 6.12 -7.59
CA GLU A 66 1.11 6.63 -8.53
C GLU A 66 1.11 8.17 -8.52
N SER A 67 1.51 8.80 -7.40
CA SER A 67 1.61 10.26 -7.28
C SER A 67 2.38 10.75 -6.05
N ASP A 68 3.13 11.84 -6.21
CA ASP A 68 3.72 12.63 -5.12
C ASP A 68 2.72 13.58 -4.42
N GLN A 69 1.50 13.69 -4.96
CA GLN A 69 0.44 14.54 -4.44
C GLN A 69 -0.45 13.83 -3.40
N THR A 70 -0.05 12.65 -2.95
CA THR A 70 -0.74 11.97 -1.84
C THR A 70 -0.60 12.79 -0.55
N PRO A 71 -1.53 12.64 0.42
CA PRO A 71 -1.41 13.32 1.71
C PRO A 71 -0.20 12.83 2.52
N TRP A 72 0.27 11.61 2.25
CA TRP A 72 1.41 10.98 2.92
C TRP A 72 2.74 11.35 2.27
N ALA A 73 3.79 11.43 3.07
CA ALA A 73 5.12 11.77 2.56
C ALA A 73 5.81 10.56 1.92
N ASP A 74 5.54 9.37 2.45
CA ASP A 74 6.16 8.11 2.07
C ASP A 74 5.24 6.91 2.38
N ASP A 75 5.72 5.72 2.01
CA ASP A 75 5.09 4.44 2.24
C ASP A 75 4.73 4.19 3.70
N VAL A 76 5.64 4.51 4.63
CA VAL A 76 5.44 4.30 6.07
C VAL A 76 4.31 5.18 6.59
N ALA A 77 4.27 6.45 6.20
CA ALA A 77 3.20 7.36 6.58
C ALA A 77 1.84 6.90 6.04
N CYS A 78 1.79 6.37 4.81
CA CYS A 78 0.58 5.78 4.24
C CYS A 78 0.17 4.50 4.97
N ALA A 79 1.12 3.61 5.24
CA ALA A 79 0.87 2.34 5.92
C ALA A 79 0.34 2.56 7.35
N ARG A 80 0.85 3.57 8.07
CA ARG A 80 0.31 3.99 9.38
C ARG A 80 -1.14 4.47 9.26
N ALA A 81 -1.44 5.29 8.27
CA ALA A 81 -2.79 5.80 8.06
C ALA A 81 -3.77 4.69 7.63
N ALA A 82 -3.33 3.77 6.78
CA ALA A 82 -4.10 2.61 6.37
C ALA A 82 -4.41 1.70 7.55
N PHE A 83 -3.41 1.39 8.39
CA PHE A 83 -3.60 0.63 9.63
C PHE A 83 -4.62 1.32 10.56
N ALA A 84 -4.48 2.63 10.76
CA ALA A 84 -5.38 3.40 11.61
C ALA A 84 -6.84 3.42 11.11
N ALA A 85 -7.04 3.42 9.79
CA ALA A 85 -8.38 3.47 9.19
C ALA A 85 -9.03 2.09 9.06
N LEU A 86 -8.24 1.05 8.74
CA LEU A 86 -8.74 -0.27 8.34
C LEU A 86 -8.54 -1.33 9.42
N GLY A 87 -7.63 -1.10 10.38
CA GLY A 87 -7.34 -2.05 11.46
C GLY A 87 -6.66 -3.34 11.02
N VAL A 88 -6.14 -3.40 9.79
CA VAL A 88 -5.43 -4.57 9.25
C VAL A 88 -3.93 -4.37 9.24
N GLU A 89 -3.19 -5.45 9.45
CA GLU A 89 -1.72 -5.43 9.35
C GLU A 89 -1.28 -4.92 7.96
N VAL A 90 -0.36 -3.96 7.96
CA VAL A 90 0.18 -3.35 6.74
C VAL A 90 1.69 -3.55 6.71
N ARG A 91 2.24 -3.78 5.52
CA ARG A 91 3.68 -3.81 5.27
C ARG A 91 4.04 -2.86 4.15
N CYS A 92 5.22 -2.27 4.22
CA CYS A 92 5.76 -1.46 3.14
C CYS A 92 7.29 -1.43 3.18
N ALA A 93 7.91 -0.88 2.14
CA ALA A 93 9.34 -0.62 2.16
C ALA A 93 9.66 0.46 3.22
N PRO A 94 10.84 0.39 3.89
CA PRO A 94 11.29 1.42 4.84
C PRO A 94 11.68 2.75 4.16
N GLY A 95 11.80 2.76 2.84
CA GLY A 95 12.11 3.93 2.01
C GLY A 95 11.80 3.64 0.53
N GLY A 96 11.92 4.66 -0.33
CA GLY A 96 11.66 4.48 -1.76
C GLY A 96 12.67 3.52 -2.36
N TRP A 97 12.20 2.54 -3.12
CA TRP A 97 13.07 1.60 -3.81
C TRP A 97 14.05 2.37 -4.71
N VAL A 98 15.35 2.29 -4.39
CA VAL A 98 16.42 2.76 -5.27
C VAL A 98 16.99 1.53 -5.96
N GLU A 99 17.17 1.58 -7.27
CA GLU A 99 17.75 0.47 -8.05
C GLU A 99 19.18 0.06 -7.58
N GLU A 100 19.83 0.88 -6.76
CA GLU A 100 21.13 0.62 -6.11
C GLU A 100 21.04 -0.16 -4.78
N ASP A 101 19.85 -0.31 -4.17
CA ASP A 101 19.69 -1.13 -2.98
C ASP A 101 19.82 -2.61 -3.37
N GLY A 102 20.92 -3.23 -2.93
CA GLY A 102 21.23 -4.62 -3.27
C GLY A 102 20.18 -5.61 -2.76
N GLU A 103 20.32 -6.87 -3.18
CA GLU A 103 19.36 -7.96 -2.89
C GLU A 103 19.12 -8.21 -1.38
N GLU A 104 19.96 -7.68 -0.50
CA GLU A 104 19.81 -7.76 0.96
C GLU A 104 18.81 -6.75 1.56
N ASP A 105 18.60 -5.58 0.95
CA ASP A 105 17.61 -4.58 1.40
C ASP A 105 16.23 -4.81 0.76
N ALA A 106 16.15 -5.60 -0.32
CA ALA A 106 14.90 -6.07 -0.93
C ALA A 106 13.99 -6.85 0.04
N ASP A 107 14.59 -7.48 1.05
CA ASP A 107 13.91 -8.24 2.08
C ASP A 107 13.54 -7.40 3.32
N ARG A 108 13.91 -6.11 3.39
CA ARG A 108 13.60 -5.25 4.55
C ARG A 108 12.27 -4.54 4.38
N TRP A 109 11.40 -4.72 5.37
CA TRP A 109 10.05 -4.18 5.36
C TRP A 109 9.71 -3.57 6.71
N VAL A 110 8.88 -2.53 6.71
CA VAL A 110 8.21 -2.03 7.90
C VAL A 110 6.88 -2.77 8.03
N ARG A 111 6.62 -3.36 9.18
CA ARG A 111 5.33 -3.97 9.56
C ARG A 111 4.64 -3.06 10.56
N ILE A 112 3.37 -2.77 10.30
CA ILE A 112 2.50 -2.01 11.21
C ILE A 112 1.31 -2.90 11.58
N SER A 113 1.12 -3.12 12.88
CA SER A 113 0.10 -4.01 13.42
C SER A 113 -0.38 -3.55 14.80
N ALA A 114 -1.31 -4.31 15.40
CA ALA A 114 -1.77 -4.07 16.78
C ALA A 114 -0.63 -4.19 17.82
N ASP A 115 0.44 -4.92 17.51
CA ASP A 115 1.62 -5.06 18.37
C ASP A 115 2.58 -3.86 18.26
N GLY A 116 2.35 -2.96 17.30
CA GLY A 116 3.18 -1.79 17.03
C GLY A 116 3.77 -1.77 15.63
N GLU A 117 4.79 -0.93 15.47
CA GLU A 117 5.59 -0.81 14.24
C GLU A 117 6.98 -1.41 14.47
N GLU A 118 7.41 -2.26 13.54
CA GLU A 118 8.69 -2.98 13.59
C GLU A 118 9.28 -3.15 12.18
N GLU A 119 10.61 -3.12 12.09
CA GLU A 119 11.30 -3.57 10.88
C GLU A 119 11.41 -5.10 10.88
N ILE A 120 11.04 -5.72 9.78
CA ILE A 120 11.04 -7.17 9.59
C ILE A 120 11.81 -7.55 8.32
N THR A 121 12.25 -8.81 8.28
CA THR A 121 12.67 -9.46 7.04
C THR A 121 11.49 -10.21 6.44
N TRP A 122 11.02 -9.82 5.26
CA TRP A 122 9.93 -10.50 4.56
C TRP A 122 10.37 -11.08 3.22
N ARG A 123 10.74 -12.37 3.26
CA ARG A 123 11.07 -13.14 2.05
C ARG A 123 9.79 -13.54 1.32
N THR A 124 9.57 -12.92 0.17
CA THR A 124 8.43 -13.19 -0.72
C THR A 124 8.71 -14.34 -1.69
N GLY A 125 9.97 -14.78 -1.81
CA GLY A 125 10.42 -15.91 -2.62
C GLY A 125 10.52 -17.21 -1.83
N GLY A 126 9.70 -18.20 -2.22
CA GLY A 126 9.79 -19.60 -1.83
C GLY A 126 9.26 -20.49 -2.94
#